data_AF-A0A2N6EN05-F1
#
_entry.id   AF-A0A2N6EN05-F1
#
_cell.length_a   1.000
_cell.length_b   1.000
_cell.length_c   1.000
_cell.angle_alpha   90.00
_cell.angle_beta   90.00
_cell.angle_gamma   90.00
#
_symmetry.space_group_name_H-M   'P 1'
#
loop_
_entity.id
_entity.type
_entity.pdbx_description
1 polymer ?
#
loop_
_entity_poly.entity_id
_entity_poly.type
_entity_poly.pdbx_seq_one_letter_code
_entity_poly.pdbx_strand_id
1 'polypeptide(L)'
;MGEKPNRPDHANDCRGSIAGDRNHRAEAGRAPRTRSQSRPSWRAAGRLERFTTNLPGQLGTLAVRAAAGHRLLPHTADIGIEAWAVSLEGLFVEAALGLREVLFGEVEACCQESKLVSVEAEELTELLVAWLNELVYLFDVDRLVPVAFRIEQLDDTRLCARICGEQFCPDDHPVEHQVKAVTYHQAELTGQPGGWQARVYLDL
;
A
#
# COMPACT_ATOMS: atom_id res chain seq x y z
N MET A 1 58.89 37.98 7.79
CA MET A 1 59.46 36.67 7.40
C MET A 1 58.37 35.61 7.48
N GLY A 2 58.20 34.81 6.43
CA GLY A 2 57.44 33.55 6.40
C GLY A 2 55.98 33.69 5.95
N GLU A 3 55.69 33.85 4.65
CA GLU A 3 55.38 32.81 3.65
C GLU A 3 53.94 32.23 3.71
N LYS A 4 53.17 32.54 2.65
CA LYS A 4 52.01 31.76 2.17
C LYS A 4 52.51 30.55 1.37
N PRO A 5 51.70 29.47 1.28
CA PRO A 5 51.13 29.07 -0.02
C PRO A 5 49.66 28.61 0.14
N ASN A 6 48.66 29.10 -0.61
CA ASN A 6 48.30 28.91 -2.02
C ASN A 6 47.99 27.45 -2.43
N ARG A 7 46.70 27.10 -2.68
CA ARG A 7 46.13 26.47 -3.91
C ARG A 7 44.72 25.83 -3.70
N PRO A 8 43.91 25.50 -4.75
CA PRO A 8 42.89 26.41 -5.29
C PRO A 8 41.49 25.78 -5.52
N ASP A 9 40.56 26.64 -5.95
CA ASP A 9 39.22 26.33 -6.48
C ASP A 9 39.25 25.40 -7.71
N HIS A 10 38.38 24.40 -7.72
CA HIS A 10 38.01 23.64 -8.91
C HIS A 10 36.61 24.06 -9.38
N ALA A 11 36.58 25.05 -10.26
CA ALA A 11 35.53 25.22 -11.25
C ALA A 11 35.81 24.25 -12.41
N ASN A 12 34.82 23.48 -12.85
CA ASN A 12 34.89 22.79 -14.14
C ASN A 12 33.72 23.23 -15.03
N ASP A 13 34.10 23.97 -16.06
CA ASP A 13 33.33 24.51 -17.16
C ASP A 13 33.02 23.36 -18.14
N CYS A 14 31.74 23.10 -18.41
CA CYS A 14 31.30 22.22 -19.50
C CYS A 14 30.74 23.08 -20.63
N ARG A 15 31.61 23.44 -21.57
CA ARG A 15 31.24 24.08 -22.85
C ARG A 15 31.69 23.21 -24.03
N GLY A 16 30.80 23.09 -25.01
CA GLY A 16 31.02 22.45 -26.32
C GLY A 16 29.71 21.85 -26.88
N SER A 17 28.72 22.64 -27.32
CA SER A 17 28.56 23.29 -28.64
C SER A 17 28.30 22.37 -29.86
N ILE A 18 27.05 22.47 -30.36
CA ILE A 18 26.50 22.58 -31.74
C ILE A 18 26.73 21.53 -32.86
N ALA A 19 25.57 21.13 -33.42
CA ALA A 19 25.17 20.94 -34.84
C ALA A 19 24.48 19.56 -34.99
N GLY A 20 23.22 19.39 -35.42
CA GLY A 20 22.42 20.13 -36.38
C GLY A 20 22.36 19.32 -37.67
N ASP A 21 21.33 18.48 -37.88
CA ASP A 21 20.68 18.39 -39.20
C ASP A 21 19.35 17.63 -39.23
N ARG A 22 18.54 18.06 -40.20
CA ARG A 22 17.19 17.63 -40.58
C ARG A 22 17.24 16.30 -41.34
N ASN A 23 16.22 15.44 -41.21
CA ASN A 23 15.18 15.23 -42.24
C ASN A 23 14.37 13.93 -42.06
N HIS A 24 13.05 14.07 -42.23
CA HIS A 24 12.13 13.18 -42.97
C HIS A 24 11.77 11.75 -42.48
N ARG A 25 10.48 11.64 -42.15
CA ARG A 25 9.48 10.68 -42.70
C ARG A 25 9.63 9.19 -42.35
N ALA A 26 8.72 8.71 -41.50
CA ALA A 26 8.08 7.41 -41.67
C ALA A 26 6.66 7.45 -41.10
N GLU A 27 5.71 7.08 -41.94
CA GLU A 27 4.27 7.14 -41.74
C GLU A 27 3.77 6.10 -40.74
N ALA A 28 2.71 6.50 -40.04
CA ALA A 28 1.96 5.70 -39.10
C ALA A 28 1.26 4.52 -39.81
N GLY A 29 1.83 3.33 -39.66
CA GLY A 29 1.14 2.07 -39.89
C GLY A 29 0.14 1.79 -38.76
N ARG A 30 -1.12 2.16 -39.00
CA ARG A 30 -2.27 1.85 -38.15
C ARG A 30 -2.58 0.35 -38.24
N ALA A 31 -2.19 -0.43 -37.23
CA ALA A 31 -2.61 -1.82 -37.08
C ALA A 31 -4.02 -1.88 -36.43
N PRO A 32 -5.01 -2.56 -37.02
CA PRO A 32 -6.28 -2.82 -36.34
C PRO A 32 -6.07 -3.83 -35.22
N ARG A 33 -6.35 -3.42 -33.97
CA ARG A 33 -6.49 -4.33 -32.83
C ARG A 33 -7.73 -5.20 -33.04
N THR A 34 -7.56 -6.39 -33.61
CA THR A 34 -8.62 -7.40 -33.61
C THR A 34 -8.72 -8.00 -32.21
N ARG A 35 -9.80 -7.63 -31.53
CA ARG A 35 -10.23 -8.19 -30.25
C ARG A 35 -10.61 -9.67 -30.48
N SER A 36 -9.64 -10.56 -30.34
CA SER A 36 -9.89 -12.00 -30.28
C SER A 36 -10.58 -12.31 -28.95
N GLN A 37 -11.90 -12.46 -29.01
CA GLN A 37 -12.71 -13.00 -27.93
C GLN A 37 -12.23 -14.41 -27.61
N SER A 38 -11.59 -14.56 -26.46
CA SER A 38 -11.43 -15.84 -25.78
C SER A 38 -12.03 -15.65 -24.39
N ARG A 39 -13.32 -15.91 -24.26
CA ARG A 39 -14.01 -15.94 -22.97
C ARG A 39 -13.58 -17.21 -22.23
N PRO A 40 -12.94 -17.16 -21.05
CA PRO A 40 -12.89 -18.33 -20.20
C PRO A 40 -14.27 -18.51 -19.56
N SER A 41 -14.89 -19.64 -19.86
CA SER A 41 -16.11 -20.09 -19.20
C SER A 41 -15.79 -20.54 -17.78
N TRP A 42 -15.84 -19.63 -16.81
CA TRP A 42 -16.01 -20.01 -15.42
C TRP A 42 -17.43 -19.64 -14.98
N ARG A 43 -18.38 -20.49 -15.37
CA ARG A 43 -19.52 -20.76 -14.51
C ARG A 43 -19.13 -22.00 -13.69
N ALA A 44 -19.41 -21.91 -12.39
CA ALA A 44 -19.30 -22.95 -11.37
C ALA A 44 -17.96 -23.04 -10.61
N ALA A 45 -17.95 -22.45 -9.42
CA ALA A 45 -17.66 -23.08 -8.13
C ALA A 45 -17.29 -21.94 -7.16
N GLY A 46 -18.21 -21.46 -6.33
CA GLY A 46 -18.47 -22.10 -5.05
C GLY A 46 -18.92 -21.03 -4.09
N ARG A 47 -20.25 -20.90 -3.97
CA ARG A 47 -20.95 -20.29 -2.85
C ARG A 47 -20.30 -20.77 -1.56
N LEU A 48 -19.66 -19.87 -0.80
CA LEU A 48 -19.15 -20.18 0.53
C LEU A 48 -20.35 -20.45 1.44
N GLU A 49 -20.67 -21.73 1.55
CA GLU A 49 -21.67 -22.25 2.47
C GLU A 49 -21.17 -22.04 3.89
N ARG A 50 -22.04 -21.44 4.69
CA ARG A 50 -21.92 -21.25 6.13
C ARG A 50 -21.78 -22.62 6.79
N PHE A 51 -20.59 -22.96 7.26
CA PHE A 51 -20.41 -24.09 8.17
C PHE A 51 -20.87 -23.70 9.56
N THR A 52 -22.17 -23.90 9.83
CA THR A 52 -22.71 -23.95 11.18
C THR A 52 -22.57 -25.37 11.72
N THR A 53 -21.50 -25.67 12.45
CA THR A 53 -21.48 -26.86 13.30
C THR A 53 -22.01 -26.48 14.67
N ASN A 54 -23.26 -26.89 14.90
CA ASN A 54 -23.93 -26.83 16.19
C ASN A 54 -23.40 -27.99 17.05
N LEU A 55 -22.83 -27.69 18.22
CA LEU A 55 -22.59 -28.65 19.30
C LEU A 55 -23.05 -28.02 20.62
N PRO A 56 -23.92 -28.69 21.41
CA PRO A 56 -24.35 -28.19 22.70
C PRO A 56 -23.45 -28.75 23.81
N GLY A 57 -23.06 -27.94 24.78
CA GLY A 57 -22.48 -28.44 26.03
C GLY A 57 -21.41 -27.58 26.70
N GLN A 58 -21.88 -26.62 27.49
CA GLN A 58 -21.32 -26.13 28.76
C GLN A 58 -19.84 -25.71 28.92
N LEU A 59 -19.74 -24.43 29.32
CA LEU A 59 -18.82 -23.83 30.30
C LEU A 59 -17.38 -23.53 29.85
N GLY A 60 -17.20 -22.29 29.38
CA GLY A 60 -15.90 -21.62 29.31
C GLY A 60 -15.73 -20.74 28.07
N THR A 61 -16.63 -19.77 27.81
CA THR A 61 -16.47 -18.85 26.67
C THR A 61 -15.40 -17.79 26.97
N LEU A 62 -14.13 -18.21 27.05
CA LEU A 62 -13.04 -17.37 26.60
C LEU A 62 -13.21 -17.30 25.08
N ALA A 63 -13.56 -16.14 24.56
CA ALA A 63 -13.63 -15.87 23.13
C ALA A 63 -12.21 -15.95 22.52
N VAL A 64 -11.66 -17.15 22.40
CA VAL A 64 -10.43 -17.42 21.66
C VAL A 64 -10.79 -17.43 20.18
N ARG A 65 -10.87 -16.23 19.60
CA ARG A 65 -10.80 -15.91 18.17
C ARG A 65 -10.93 -14.39 18.00
N ALA A 66 -9.92 -13.62 18.40
CA ALA A 66 -9.69 -12.36 17.70
C ALA A 66 -9.06 -12.72 16.34
N ALA A 67 -9.90 -13.11 15.38
CA ALA A 67 -9.50 -13.19 13.99
C ALA A 67 -9.06 -11.79 13.55
N ALA A 68 -7.93 -11.68 12.86
CA ALA A 68 -7.44 -10.41 12.35
C ALA A 68 -8.51 -9.73 11.48
N GLY A 69 -8.52 -8.41 11.50
CA GLY A 69 -9.46 -7.61 10.73
C GLY A 69 -9.22 -6.12 10.89
N HIS A 70 -10.00 -5.35 10.14
CA HIS A 70 -10.05 -3.91 10.24
C HIS A 70 -11.49 -3.42 10.08
N ARG A 71 -11.71 -2.16 10.45
CA ARG A 71 -12.97 -1.46 10.21
C ARG A 71 -12.73 0.01 10.02
N LEU A 72 -13.57 0.63 9.19
CA LEU A 72 -13.57 2.07 9.00
C LEU A 72 -14.38 2.76 10.10
N LEU A 73 -13.84 3.87 10.58
CA LEU A 73 -14.45 4.73 11.59
C LEU A 73 -14.90 6.03 10.92
N PRO A 74 -16.20 6.35 10.92
CA PRO A 74 -16.67 7.64 10.42
C PRO A 74 -16.21 8.73 11.38
N HIS A 75 -15.47 9.72 10.86
CA HIS A 75 -15.15 10.95 11.56
C HIS A 75 -15.72 12.14 10.80
N THR A 76 -16.01 13.25 11.49
CA THR A 76 -16.81 14.36 10.93
C THR A 76 -16.21 15.06 9.71
N ALA A 77 -14.91 14.86 9.44
CA ALA A 77 -14.23 15.33 8.23
C ALA A 77 -13.18 14.34 7.69
N ASP A 78 -12.88 13.27 8.43
CA ASP A 78 -11.79 12.34 8.15
C ASP A 78 -12.34 10.89 8.13
N ILE A 79 -11.54 9.96 7.61
CA ILE A 79 -11.81 8.54 7.75
C ILE A 79 -10.76 7.94 8.68
N GLY A 80 -11.22 7.28 9.74
CA GLY A 80 -10.36 6.50 10.62
C GLY A 80 -10.29 5.04 10.17
N ILE A 81 -9.15 4.40 10.39
CA ILE A 81 -8.98 2.95 10.25
C ILE A 81 -8.66 2.41 11.64
N GLU A 82 -9.47 1.45 12.10
CA GLU A 82 -9.16 0.63 13.25
C GLU A 82 -8.80 -0.79 12.78
N ALA A 83 -7.61 -1.27 13.13
CA ALA A 83 -7.11 -2.60 12.77
C ALA A 83 -6.79 -3.41 14.03
N TRP A 84 -6.94 -4.73 13.94
CA TRP A 84 -6.59 -5.66 15.02
C TRP A 84 -6.06 -6.98 14.45
N ALA A 85 -5.11 -7.58 15.16
CA ALA A 85 -4.56 -8.90 14.80
C ALA A 85 -3.91 -9.59 16.00
N VAL A 86 -3.63 -10.89 15.89
CA VAL A 86 -2.91 -11.63 16.95
C VAL A 86 -1.41 -11.31 16.94
N SER A 87 -0.85 -11.01 15.76
CA SER A 87 0.57 -10.64 15.59
C SER A 87 0.70 -9.20 15.10
N LEU A 88 1.87 -8.61 15.35
CA LEU A 88 2.17 -7.24 14.93
C LEU A 88 2.21 -7.13 13.40
N GLU A 89 2.78 -8.12 12.71
CA GLU A 89 2.79 -8.17 11.24
C GLU A 89 1.36 -8.24 10.69
N GLY A 90 0.50 -9.04 11.32
CA GLY A 90 -0.91 -9.11 10.97
C GLY A 90 -1.59 -7.75 11.12
N LEU A 91 -1.26 -6.98 12.16
CA LEU A 91 -1.83 -5.66 12.39
C LEU A 91 -1.48 -4.68 11.26
N PHE A 92 -0.22 -4.67 10.82
CA PHE A 92 0.24 -3.82 9.73
C PHE A 92 -0.39 -4.21 8.38
N VAL A 93 -0.61 -5.51 8.16
CA VAL A 93 -1.35 -6.00 6.99
C VAL A 93 -2.81 -5.57 7.03
N GLU A 94 -3.49 -5.72 8.15
CA GLU A 94 -4.89 -5.31 8.29
C GLU A 94 -5.06 -3.79 8.15
N ALA A 95 -4.14 -2.99 8.68
CA ALA A 95 -4.14 -1.55 8.48
C ALA A 95 -3.96 -1.16 7.00
N ALA A 96 -3.07 -1.86 6.27
CA ALA A 96 -2.88 -1.67 4.83
C ALA A 96 -4.12 -2.07 4.02
N LEU A 97 -4.80 -3.15 4.41
CA LEU A 97 -6.07 -3.56 3.81
C LEU A 97 -7.17 -2.53 4.06
N GLY A 98 -7.25 -1.98 5.27
CA GLY A 98 -8.18 -0.90 5.58
C GLY A 98 -7.92 0.36 4.76
N LEU A 99 -6.66 0.74 4.56
CA LEU A 99 -6.32 1.86 3.67
C LEU A 99 -6.73 1.59 2.22
N ARG A 100 -6.50 0.35 1.73
CA ARG A 100 -6.94 -0.06 0.39
C ARG A 100 -8.46 0.05 0.25
N GLU A 101 -9.22 -0.38 1.27
CA GLU A 101 -10.68 -0.24 1.30
C GLU A 101 -11.10 1.23 1.24
N VAL A 102 -10.42 2.14 1.94
CA VAL A 102 -10.73 3.58 1.82
C VAL A 102 -10.45 4.12 0.41
N LEU A 103 -9.33 3.73 -0.20
CA LEU A 103 -8.92 4.25 -1.50
C LEU A 103 -9.82 3.75 -2.65
N PHE A 104 -10.22 2.47 -2.62
CA PHE A 104 -10.84 1.81 -3.78
C PHE A 104 -12.14 1.08 -3.48
N GLY A 105 -12.53 0.95 -2.21
CA GLY A 105 -13.64 0.11 -1.80
C GLY A 105 -13.49 -1.34 -2.23
N GLU A 106 -14.60 -1.91 -2.69
CA GLU A 106 -14.65 -3.24 -3.29
C GLU A 106 -14.20 -3.19 -4.77
N VAL A 107 -12.87 -3.18 -4.98
CA VAL A 107 -12.26 -3.33 -6.31
C VAL A 107 -11.65 -4.71 -6.50
N GLU A 108 -11.87 -5.30 -7.67
CA GLU A 108 -11.15 -6.49 -8.12
C GLU A 108 -9.83 -6.07 -8.77
N ALA A 109 -8.72 -6.63 -8.30
CA ALA A 109 -7.42 -6.45 -8.91
C ALA A 109 -6.57 -7.73 -8.79
N CYS A 110 -5.60 -7.90 -9.69
CA CYS A 110 -4.73 -9.07 -9.82
C CYS A 110 -3.29 -8.76 -9.36
N CYS A 111 -2.62 -9.74 -8.73
CA CYS A 111 -1.17 -9.64 -8.49
C CYS A 111 -0.39 -9.94 -9.77
N GLN A 112 -0.11 -8.92 -10.56
CA GLN A 112 0.67 -8.99 -11.81
C GLN A 112 2.12 -8.55 -11.62
N GLU A 113 2.33 -7.56 -10.75
CA GLU A 113 3.66 -7.05 -10.41
C GLU A 113 3.86 -7.02 -8.89
N SER A 114 5.13 -6.97 -8.47
CA SER A 114 5.48 -6.90 -7.06
C SER A 114 6.53 -5.84 -6.79
N LYS A 115 6.33 -5.06 -5.72
CA LYS A 115 7.27 -4.05 -5.25
C LYS A 115 7.74 -4.39 -3.84
N LEU A 116 9.03 -4.21 -3.61
CA LEU A 116 9.63 -4.28 -2.27
C LEU A 116 9.68 -2.87 -1.70
N VAL A 117 9.25 -2.75 -0.45
CA VAL A 117 9.20 -1.50 0.30
C VAL A 117 9.94 -1.71 1.61
N SER A 118 10.69 -0.69 2.03
CA SER A 118 11.33 -0.62 3.33
C SER A 118 11.05 0.76 3.92
N VAL A 119 10.47 0.81 5.11
CA VAL A 119 10.24 2.05 5.87
C VAL A 119 10.91 1.94 7.23
N GLU A 120 11.35 3.09 7.76
CA GLU A 120 12.00 3.21 9.06
C GLU A 120 11.36 4.37 9.84
N ALA A 121 11.28 4.23 11.16
CA ALA A 121 10.75 5.23 12.09
C ALA A 121 11.38 5.06 13.48
N GLU A 122 11.16 6.02 14.40
CA GLU A 122 11.75 5.94 15.74
C GLU A 122 10.99 4.97 16.67
N GLU A 123 9.72 4.68 16.34
CA GLU A 123 8.82 3.88 17.16
C GLU A 123 7.68 3.24 16.36
N LEU A 124 7.04 2.21 16.92
CA LEU A 124 6.03 1.38 16.23
C LEU A 124 4.83 2.16 15.68
N THR A 125 4.31 3.14 16.42
CA THR A 125 3.18 3.96 15.97
C THR A 125 3.60 4.81 14.76
N GLU A 126 4.79 5.40 14.81
CA GLU A 126 5.33 6.16 13.68
C GLU A 126 5.63 5.25 12.48
N LEU A 127 6.12 4.04 12.74
CA LEU A 127 6.38 3.05 11.71
C LEU A 127 5.10 2.65 10.97
N LEU A 128 3.99 2.53 11.69
CA LEU A 128 2.67 2.29 11.09
C LEU A 128 2.24 3.46 10.21
N VAL A 129 2.37 4.70 10.68
CA VAL A 129 2.02 5.89 9.90
C VAL A 129 2.90 6.02 8.65
N ALA A 130 4.21 5.78 8.78
CA ALA A 130 5.16 5.78 7.67
C ALA A 130 4.82 4.70 6.64
N TRP A 131 4.51 3.49 7.10
CA TRP A 131 4.07 2.38 6.25
C TRP A 131 2.83 2.74 5.42
N LEU A 132 1.79 3.29 6.05
CA LEU A 132 0.56 3.64 5.34
C LEU A 132 0.76 4.82 4.38
N ASN A 133 1.58 5.81 4.74
CA ASN A 133 1.94 6.90 3.84
C ASN A 133 2.73 6.43 2.62
N GLU A 134 3.61 5.44 2.77
CA GLU A 134 4.31 4.84 1.64
C GLU A 134 3.33 4.14 0.70
N LEU A 135 2.28 3.48 1.21
CA LEU A 135 1.22 2.91 0.36
C LEU A 135 0.42 3.97 -0.40
N VAL A 136 0.10 5.10 0.24
CA VAL A 136 -0.53 6.24 -0.45
C VAL A 136 0.38 6.73 -1.58
N TYR A 137 1.68 6.89 -1.32
CA TYR A 137 2.67 7.29 -2.31
C TYR A 137 2.74 6.31 -3.50
N LEU A 138 2.79 5.00 -3.25
CA LEU A 138 2.81 3.99 -4.30
C LEU A 138 1.57 4.06 -5.21
N PHE A 139 0.42 4.36 -4.63
CA PHE A 139 -0.79 4.55 -5.42
C PHE A 139 -0.74 5.85 -6.23
N ASP A 140 -0.43 6.98 -5.60
CA ASP A 140 -0.51 8.29 -6.25
C ASP A 140 0.57 8.47 -7.32
N VAL A 141 1.80 8.03 -7.03
CA VAL A 141 2.97 8.28 -7.89
C VAL A 141 3.27 7.10 -8.80
N ASP A 142 3.35 5.88 -8.27
CA ASP A 142 3.65 4.69 -9.08
C ASP A 142 2.42 4.09 -9.75
N ARG A 143 1.22 4.61 -9.42
CA ARG A 143 -0.05 4.17 -10.00
C ARG A 143 -0.29 2.68 -9.77
N LEU A 144 0.18 2.13 -8.65
CA LEU A 144 0.00 0.72 -8.29
C LEU A 144 -1.27 0.53 -7.46
N VAL A 145 -2.14 -0.39 -7.87
CA VAL A 145 -3.29 -0.83 -7.05
C VAL A 145 -2.87 -2.08 -6.26
N PRO A 146 -2.67 -1.97 -4.94
CA PRO A 146 -2.22 -3.09 -4.14
C PRO A 146 -3.34 -4.12 -3.94
N VAL A 147 -2.99 -5.40 -4.03
CA VAL A 147 -3.90 -6.54 -3.88
C VAL A 147 -3.57 -7.35 -2.63
N ALA A 148 -2.28 -7.58 -2.37
CA ALA A 148 -1.84 -8.30 -1.19
C ALA A 148 -0.53 -7.75 -0.65
N PHE A 149 -0.40 -7.85 0.67
CA PHE A 149 0.73 -7.36 1.46
C PHE A 149 1.37 -8.55 2.17
N ARG A 150 2.70 -8.64 2.11
CA ARG A 150 3.49 -9.61 2.87
C ARG A 150 4.60 -8.88 3.59
N ILE A 151 4.53 -8.84 4.91
CA ILE A 151 5.62 -8.36 5.75
C ILE A 151 6.72 -9.43 5.73
N GLU A 152 7.92 -9.06 5.25
CA GLU A 152 9.09 -9.94 5.22
C GLU A 152 9.94 -9.76 6.48
N GLN A 153 10.01 -8.54 7.04
CA GLN A 153 10.70 -8.22 8.29
C GLN A 153 9.95 -7.10 9.01
N LEU A 154 9.85 -7.21 10.33
CA LEU A 154 9.28 -6.20 11.20
C LEU A 154 9.99 -6.21 12.54
N ASP A 155 10.47 -5.04 12.95
CA ASP A 155 10.97 -4.75 14.28
C ASP A 155 10.43 -3.40 14.76
N ASP A 156 10.94 -2.89 15.88
CA ASP A 156 10.42 -1.68 16.53
C ASP A 156 10.62 -0.40 15.71
N THR A 157 11.57 -0.40 14.78
CA THR A 157 11.98 0.79 14.02
C THR A 157 11.99 0.59 12.51
N ARG A 158 11.79 -0.63 12.01
CA ARG A 158 11.86 -0.95 10.59
C ARG A 158 10.83 -1.98 10.15
N LEU A 159 10.28 -1.74 8.97
CA LEU A 159 9.42 -2.66 8.26
C LEU A 159 9.92 -2.88 6.83
N CYS A 160 10.05 -4.13 6.43
CA CYS A 160 10.26 -4.54 5.04
C CYS A 160 9.05 -5.36 4.57
N ALA A 161 8.44 -4.97 3.46
CA ALA A 161 7.27 -5.64 2.92
C ALA A 161 7.34 -5.81 1.40
N ARG A 162 6.74 -6.90 0.94
CA ARG A 162 6.43 -7.13 -0.46
C ARG A 162 4.95 -6.86 -0.71
N ILE A 163 4.69 -5.99 -1.66
CA ILE A 163 3.35 -5.63 -2.12
C ILE A 163 3.19 -6.25 -3.50
N CYS A 164 2.10 -6.95 -3.76
CA CYS A 164 1.72 -7.32 -5.12
C CYS A 164 0.42 -6.65 -5.51
N GLY A 165 0.31 -6.34 -6.80
CA GLY A 165 -0.80 -5.59 -7.35
C GLY A 165 -0.69 -5.49 -8.87
N GLU A 166 -1.40 -4.53 -9.43
CA GLU A 166 -1.32 -4.20 -10.85
C GLU A 166 -1.41 -2.71 -11.11
N GLN A 167 -1.07 -2.32 -12.33
CA GLN A 167 -1.14 -0.94 -12.76
C GLN A 167 -2.58 -0.42 -12.73
N PHE A 168 -2.77 0.77 -12.18
CA PHE A 168 -4.04 1.46 -12.11
C PHE A 168 -4.63 1.73 -13.50
N CYS A 169 -5.84 1.21 -13.73
CA CYS A 169 -6.67 1.49 -14.87
C CYS A 169 -7.93 2.23 -14.39
N PRO A 170 -8.21 3.48 -14.82
CA PRO A 170 -9.39 4.22 -14.37
C PRO A 170 -10.73 3.54 -14.66
N ASP A 171 -10.79 2.73 -15.72
CA ASP A 171 -12.02 2.03 -16.12
C ASP A 171 -12.32 0.82 -15.21
N ASP A 172 -11.27 0.19 -14.68
CA ASP A 172 -11.37 -1.02 -13.85
C ASP A 172 -11.27 -0.70 -12.35
N HIS A 173 -10.62 0.41 -11.98
CA HIS A 173 -10.32 0.79 -10.60
C HIS A 173 -10.86 2.19 -10.27
N PRO A 174 -12.16 2.33 -9.95
CA PRO A 174 -12.68 3.59 -9.45
C PRO A 174 -12.02 3.94 -8.11
N VAL A 175 -11.64 5.21 -7.95
CA VAL A 175 -11.12 5.74 -6.68
C VAL A 175 -12.33 6.19 -5.86
N GLU A 176 -12.53 5.60 -4.69
CA GLU A 176 -13.65 5.92 -3.80
C GLU A 176 -13.37 7.18 -2.99
N HIS A 177 -12.18 7.24 -2.38
CA HIS A 177 -11.68 8.42 -1.70
C HIS A 177 -10.26 8.75 -2.14
N GLN A 178 -10.02 10.04 -2.40
CA GLN A 178 -8.65 10.54 -2.49
C GLN A 178 -8.14 10.73 -1.07
N VAL A 179 -7.02 10.08 -0.74
CA VAL A 179 -6.34 10.20 0.54
C VAL A 179 -5.04 10.95 0.29
N LYS A 180 -4.82 12.08 0.97
CA LYS A 180 -3.59 12.86 0.86
C LYS A 180 -2.48 12.31 1.73
N ALA A 181 -2.82 11.94 2.96
CA ALA A 181 -1.86 11.46 3.93
C ALA A 181 -2.54 10.69 5.07
N VAL A 182 -1.80 9.78 5.68
CA VAL A 182 -2.09 9.23 7.00
C VAL A 182 -1.43 10.13 8.03
N THR A 183 -2.21 10.61 8.99
CA THR A 183 -1.73 11.58 9.99
C THR A 183 -1.36 10.89 11.29
N TYR A 184 -0.45 11.52 12.04
CA TYR A 184 -0.16 11.16 13.43
C TYR A 184 -1.28 11.59 14.39
N HIS A 185 -2.30 12.33 13.91
CA HIS A 185 -3.37 12.84 14.76
C HIS A 185 -4.18 11.67 15.33
N GLN A 186 -4.09 11.46 16.64
CA GLN A 186 -4.76 10.34 17.34
C GLN A 186 -4.35 8.95 16.83
N ALA A 187 -3.17 8.84 16.19
CA ALA A 187 -2.61 7.55 15.84
C ALA A 187 -2.20 6.82 17.13
N GLU A 188 -2.65 5.58 17.27
CA GLU A 188 -2.40 4.76 18.44
C GLU A 188 -2.13 3.32 18.00
N LEU A 189 -1.08 2.71 18.54
CA LEU A 189 -0.79 1.29 18.42
C LEU A 189 -0.58 0.73 19.82
N THR A 190 -1.39 -0.25 20.22
CA THR A 190 -1.31 -0.85 21.56
C THR A 190 -1.27 -2.38 21.49
N GLY A 191 -0.39 -2.95 22.29
CA GLY A 191 -0.41 -4.38 22.61
C GLY A 191 -1.47 -4.67 23.67
N GLN A 192 -2.32 -5.66 23.43
CA GLN A 192 -3.36 -6.12 24.35
C GLN A 192 -3.11 -7.59 24.73
N PRO A 193 -3.63 -8.09 25.86
CA PRO A 193 -3.58 -9.52 26.17
C PRO A 193 -4.26 -10.34 25.05
N GLY A 194 -3.46 -11.00 24.21
CA GLY A 194 -3.93 -11.83 23.10
C GLY A 194 -3.87 -11.19 21.70
N GLY A 195 -3.29 -10.00 21.54
CA GLY A 195 -3.05 -9.43 20.22
C GLY A 195 -2.63 -7.96 20.23
N TRP A 196 -2.83 -7.32 19.08
CA TRP A 196 -2.48 -5.94 18.81
C TRP A 196 -3.68 -5.21 18.24
N GLN A 197 -3.76 -3.91 18.52
CA GLN A 197 -4.77 -3.02 17.96
C GLN A 197 -4.12 -1.71 17.57
N ALA A 198 -4.58 -1.14 16.46
CA ALA A 198 -4.16 0.17 16.00
C ALA A 198 -5.35 1.01 15.54
N ARG A 199 -5.21 2.32 15.68
CA ARG A 199 -6.12 3.33 15.15
C ARG A 199 -5.30 4.41 14.47
N VAL A 200 -5.71 4.80 13.26
CA VAL A 200 -5.10 5.89 12.49
C VAL A 200 -6.19 6.69 11.79
N TYR A 201 -5.91 7.95 11.46
CA TYR A 201 -6.84 8.83 10.76
C TYR A 201 -6.21 9.40 9.49
N LEU A 202 -7.02 9.49 8.45
CA LEU A 202 -6.64 9.90 7.11
C LEU A 202 -7.08 11.33 6.83
N ASP A 203 -6.19 12.11 6.21
CA ASP A 203 -6.52 13.39 5.58
C ASP A 203 -6.95 13.13 4.13
N LEU A 204 -8.16 13.54 3.77
CA LEU A 204 -8.77 13.36 2.44
C LEU A 204 -8.55 14.59 1.54
#